data_AF-B9L241-F1
#
_entry.id   AF-B9L241-F1
#
_cell.length_a   1.000
_cell.length_b   1.000
_cell.length_c   1.000
_cell.angle_alpha   90.00
_cell.angle_beta   90.00
_cell.angle_gamma   90.00
#
_symmetry.space_group_name_H-M   'P 1'
#
loop_
_entity.id
_entity.type
_entity.pdbx_description
1 polymer ?
#
loop_
_entity_poly.entity_id
_entity_poly.type
_entity_poly.pdbx_seq_one_letter_code
_entity_poly.pdbx_strand_id
1 'polypeptide(L)'
;MGYGPTREQSRRTTRTMTTEQKMYNQVEALAEALRLLSEEPESGTFTIYGEPPTPRLRWFVEGLRQELERHGHIYHEQPIPDIRLVLSVFQHDRPRRYRRKAQATFVVGITELPERPADVLSACYPFLLYALANLVLILVPGPEGPEAHFVTLERGHYGIPYQEGEDAQFFATIYERLHPLAASHLVINNVFRTDLEPELWNGDEITEQISRAGKRLEAMNLLPAPFPVHELLSEDDLRHVKRLYGLGGLSYGNLSARKDRHRFWMSASGVNKAQLEVIGRDILLVSGFDPTIPAIVLSVPPNVEPRRVSVDAIEHWMIYQQHPDIGAIVHVHAWMDGIRSTEINYPCGTLELALAVSNVLAQEPDPTRAVIGLKNHGVTITGRSMDEILERIDGKLIPQVPMA
;
A
#
# COMPACT_ATOMS: atom_id res chain seq x y z
N MET A 1 49.40 3.34 -39.47
CA MET A 1 48.99 1.93 -39.67
C MET A 1 48.67 1.35 -38.30
N GLY A 2 47.39 1.37 -37.94
CA GLY A 2 46.91 0.91 -36.64
C GLY A 2 46.47 -0.55 -36.72
N TYR A 3 46.91 -1.35 -35.75
CA TYR A 3 46.30 -2.65 -35.44
C TYR A 3 45.49 -2.46 -34.16
N GLY A 4 44.17 -2.49 -34.29
CA GLY A 4 43.23 -2.53 -33.16
C GLY A 4 42.94 -3.98 -32.76
N PRO A 5 42.63 -4.25 -31.48
CA PRO A 5 42.20 -5.57 -31.07
C PRO A 5 40.75 -5.83 -31.51
N THR A 6 40.53 -7.08 -31.89
CA THR A 6 39.32 -7.69 -32.44
C THR A 6 38.10 -7.52 -31.54
N ARG A 7 37.00 -7.04 -32.12
CA ARG A 7 35.64 -7.11 -31.57
C ARG A 7 35.18 -8.58 -31.55
N GLU A 8 35.40 -9.27 -30.44
CA GLU A 8 34.59 -10.43 -30.10
C GLU A 8 33.33 -9.91 -29.42
N GLN A 9 32.25 -9.90 -30.19
CA GLN A 9 30.96 -9.36 -29.81
C GLN A 9 30.39 -10.14 -28.62
N SER A 10 30.19 -9.41 -27.52
CA SER A 10 29.19 -9.69 -26.51
C SER A 10 27.85 -9.99 -27.17
N ARG A 11 27.56 -11.27 -27.39
CA ARG A 11 26.20 -11.81 -27.51
C ARG A 11 25.91 -12.52 -26.20
N ARG A 12 25.56 -11.75 -25.16
CA ARG A 12 24.73 -12.29 -24.07
C ARG A 12 23.39 -12.65 -24.70
N THR A 13 23.28 -13.92 -25.05
CA THR A 13 22.03 -14.55 -25.45
C THR A 13 21.05 -14.34 -24.29
N THR A 14 19.92 -13.68 -24.55
CA THR A 14 18.78 -13.63 -23.65
C THR A 14 18.25 -15.06 -23.55
N ARG A 15 18.81 -15.85 -22.65
CA ARG A 15 18.40 -17.24 -22.44
C ARG A 15 17.10 -17.18 -21.65
N THR A 16 16.00 -17.50 -22.31
CA THR A 16 14.69 -17.67 -21.68
C THR A 16 14.84 -18.67 -20.54
N MET A 17 14.56 -18.26 -19.30
CA MET A 17 14.65 -19.14 -18.15
C MET A 17 13.68 -20.31 -18.33
N THR A 18 14.13 -21.54 -18.03
CA THR A 18 13.27 -22.72 -18.06
C THR A 18 12.21 -22.64 -16.95
N THR A 19 11.11 -23.38 -17.07
CA THR A 19 10.06 -23.46 -16.04
C THR A 19 10.63 -23.89 -14.67
N GLU A 20 11.60 -24.79 -14.66
CA GLU A 20 12.32 -25.20 -13.44
C GLU A 20 13.14 -24.05 -12.83
N GLN A 21 13.80 -23.22 -13.65
CA GLN A 21 14.53 -22.02 -13.17
C GLN A 21 13.57 -20.95 -12.62
N LYS A 22 12.38 -20.79 -13.23
CA LYS A 22 11.34 -19.89 -12.70
C LYS A 22 10.79 -20.39 -11.36
N MET A 23 10.55 -21.70 -11.23
CA MET A 23 10.06 -22.33 -9.99
C MET A 23 11.08 -22.21 -8.85
N TYR A 24 12.35 -22.53 -9.13
CA TYR A 24 13.45 -22.41 -8.17
C TYR A 24 13.58 -20.98 -7.64
N ASN A 25 13.43 -19.99 -8.52
CA ASN A 25 13.51 -18.58 -8.16
C ASN A 25 12.34 -18.10 -7.27
N GLN A 26 11.10 -18.61 -7.44
CA GLN A 26 9.98 -18.19 -6.59
C GLN A 26 9.99 -18.80 -5.19
N VAL A 27 10.50 -20.02 -5.04
CA VAL A 27 10.69 -20.64 -3.72
C VAL A 27 11.79 -19.91 -2.95
N GLU A 28 12.91 -19.60 -3.60
CA GLU A 28 13.98 -18.79 -3.00
C GLU A 28 13.49 -17.39 -2.65
N ALA A 29 12.71 -16.74 -3.52
CA ALA A 29 12.12 -15.44 -3.24
C ALA A 29 11.17 -15.46 -2.03
N LEU A 30 10.38 -16.52 -1.85
CA LEU A 30 9.54 -16.69 -0.67
C LEU A 30 10.39 -16.91 0.59
N ALA A 31 11.40 -17.78 0.53
CA ALA A 31 12.29 -18.03 1.65
C ALA A 31 12.99 -16.73 2.09
N GLU A 32 13.45 -15.93 1.13
CA GLU A 32 14.09 -14.64 1.39
C GLU A 32 13.11 -13.60 1.95
N ALA A 33 11.88 -13.53 1.41
CA ALA A 33 10.84 -12.65 1.96
C ALA A 33 10.53 -13.01 3.43
N LEU A 34 10.40 -14.30 3.74
CA LEU A 34 10.18 -14.78 5.10
C LEU A 34 11.41 -14.55 5.99
N ARG A 35 12.63 -14.66 5.45
CA ARG A 35 13.87 -14.33 6.16
C ARG A 35 13.88 -12.86 6.57
N LEU A 36 13.62 -11.95 5.63
CA LEU A 36 13.54 -10.50 5.88
C LEU A 36 12.51 -10.16 6.96
N LEU A 37 11.39 -10.88 7.00
CA LEU A 37 10.33 -10.70 8.01
C LEU A 37 10.65 -11.37 9.37
N SER A 38 11.58 -12.33 9.40
CA SER A 38 12.00 -13.03 10.62
C SER A 38 13.17 -12.34 11.33
N GLU A 39 13.91 -11.49 10.62
CA GLU A 39 14.92 -10.63 11.23
C GLU A 39 14.23 -9.57 12.08
N GLU A 40 14.81 -9.25 13.24
CA GLU A 40 14.34 -8.10 14.04
C GLU A 40 14.24 -6.89 13.11
N PRO A 41 13.09 -6.19 13.08
CA PRO A 41 12.91 -5.09 12.14
C PRO A 41 14.06 -4.11 12.33
N GLU A 42 14.87 -3.91 11.28
CA GLU A 42 15.96 -2.93 11.34
C GLU A 42 15.39 -1.62 11.87
N SER A 43 15.98 -1.15 12.97
CA SER A 43 15.66 0.16 13.51
C SER A 43 15.80 1.20 12.39
N GLY A 44 14.68 1.78 11.98
CA GLY A 44 14.60 2.60 10.78
C GLY A 44 15.33 3.94 10.95
N THR A 45 15.62 4.60 9.83
CA THR A 45 16.14 5.97 9.84
C THR A 45 14.99 6.96 9.76
N PHE A 46 15.05 8.03 10.54
CA PHE A 46 14.05 9.08 10.49
C PHE A 46 14.64 10.50 10.57
N THR A 47 13.86 11.47 10.09
CA THR A 47 14.22 12.89 10.13
C THR A 47 12.97 13.72 10.43
N ILE A 48 13.19 14.94 10.92
CA ILE A 48 12.13 15.92 11.15
C ILE A 48 12.27 17.01 10.09
N TYR A 49 11.20 17.25 9.35
CA TYR A 49 11.15 18.25 8.29
C TYR A 49 10.19 19.38 8.66
N GLY A 50 10.72 20.60 8.77
CA GLY A 50 9.96 21.78 9.17
C GLY A 50 10.17 22.14 10.64
N GLU A 51 9.88 23.40 10.98
CA GLU A 51 10.05 23.92 12.32
C GLU A 51 8.72 23.85 13.08
N PRO A 52 8.69 23.29 14.30
CA PRO A 52 7.50 23.31 15.15
C PRO A 52 7.08 24.76 15.45
N PRO A 53 5.91 25.21 14.97
CA PRO A 53 5.51 26.60 15.01
C PRO A 53 5.07 27.07 16.41
N THR A 54 4.80 26.14 17.33
CA THR A 54 4.28 26.42 18.67
C THR A 54 5.00 25.58 19.73
N PRO A 55 4.96 26.01 21.01
CA PRO A 55 5.55 25.22 22.10
C PRO A 55 4.95 23.82 22.24
N ARG A 56 3.64 23.67 22.01
CA ARG A 56 2.94 22.38 22.10
C ARG A 56 3.38 21.42 20.99
N LEU A 57 3.46 21.88 19.73
CA LEU A 57 4.01 21.05 18.66
C LEU A 57 5.49 20.72 18.89
N ARG A 58 6.27 21.64 19.47
CA ARG A 58 7.66 21.37 19.81
C ARG A 58 7.78 20.26 20.86
N TRP A 59 7.00 20.33 21.93
CA TRP A 59 6.92 19.27 22.95
C TRP A 59 6.56 17.92 22.31
N PHE A 60 5.53 17.92 21.47
CA PHE A 60 5.06 16.69 20.83
C PHE A 60 6.10 16.05 19.90
N VAL A 61 6.72 16.85 19.03
CA VAL A 61 7.72 16.36 18.08
C VAL A 61 8.96 15.85 18.83
N GLU A 62 9.37 16.53 19.90
CA GLU A 62 10.51 16.10 20.70
C GLU A 62 10.22 14.81 21.48
N GLY A 63 9.04 14.69 22.11
CA GLY A 63 8.64 13.45 22.79
C GLY A 63 8.55 12.26 21.83
N LEU A 64 7.99 12.48 20.63
CA LEU A 64 7.94 11.45 19.60
C LEU A 64 9.33 11.06 19.07
N ARG A 65 10.23 12.04 18.90
CA ARG A 65 11.62 11.79 18.52
C ARG A 65 12.31 10.90 19.55
N GLN A 66 12.21 11.27 20.83
CA GLN A 66 12.83 10.52 21.92
C GLN A 66 12.29 9.09 21.99
N GLU A 67 11.00 8.91 21.75
CA GLU A 67 10.38 7.58 21.74
C GLU A 67 10.84 6.73 20.55
N LEU A 68 10.97 7.31 19.36
CA LEU A 68 11.59 6.65 18.20
C LEU A 68 13.04 6.24 18.49
N GLU A 69 13.86 7.15 19.02
CA GLU A 69 15.26 6.87 19.41
C GLU A 69 15.34 5.79 20.52
N ARG A 70 14.42 5.79 21.49
CA ARG A 70 14.31 4.78 22.55
C ARG A 70 14.08 3.37 22.00
N HIS A 71 13.33 3.26 20.90
CA HIS A 71 13.13 2.02 20.17
C HIS A 71 14.19 1.75 19.08
N GLY A 72 15.32 2.46 19.13
CA GLY A 72 16.49 2.22 18.30
C GLY A 72 16.52 2.97 16.97
N HIS A 73 15.45 3.67 16.57
CA HIS A 73 15.42 4.40 15.30
C HIS A 73 16.51 5.47 15.26
N ILE A 74 17.17 5.62 14.12
CA ILE A 74 18.31 6.51 13.96
C ILE A 74 17.85 7.86 13.41
N TYR A 75 17.99 8.91 14.22
CA TYR A 75 17.69 10.27 13.82
C TYR A 75 18.79 10.87 12.93
N HIS A 76 18.37 11.52 11.84
CA HIS A 76 19.23 12.35 11.01
C HIS A 76 18.69 13.78 10.95
N GLU A 77 19.56 14.77 11.22
CA GLU A 77 19.20 16.20 11.16
C GLU A 77 18.76 16.65 9.76
N GLN A 78 19.23 15.96 8.72
CA GLN A 78 18.86 16.23 7.34
C GLN A 78 18.45 14.94 6.64
N PRO A 79 17.50 14.99 5.68
CA PRO A 79 17.10 13.80 4.94
C PRO A 79 18.24 13.21 4.12
N ILE A 80 18.61 11.97 4.47
CA ILE A 80 19.52 11.13 3.68
C ILE A 80 18.78 10.46 2.50
N PRO A 81 19.47 9.95 1.47
CA PRO A 81 18.83 9.37 0.29
C PRO A 81 17.80 8.27 0.59
N ASP A 82 18.12 7.35 1.51
CA ASP A 82 17.29 6.19 1.86
C ASP A 82 16.58 6.35 3.21
N ILE A 83 16.19 7.59 3.53
CA ILE A 83 15.44 7.87 4.76
C ILE A 83 14.11 7.10 4.76
N ARG A 84 13.84 6.33 5.82
CA ARG A 84 12.61 5.51 5.92
C ARG A 84 11.40 6.33 6.35
N LEU A 85 11.57 7.18 7.35
CA LEU A 85 10.48 7.96 7.93
C LEU A 85 10.79 9.46 7.94
N VAL A 86 9.81 10.28 7.56
CA VAL A 86 9.89 11.75 7.66
C VAL A 86 8.73 12.26 8.47
N LEU A 87 9.04 12.90 9.59
CA LEU A 87 8.07 13.65 10.40
C LEU A 87 7.98 15.07 9.84
N SER A 88 6.99 15.32 8.99
CA SER A 88 6.79 16.60 8.29
C SER A 88 5.89 17.53 9.11
N VAL A 89 6.48 18.50 9.80
CA VAL A 89 5.81 19.43 10.71
C VAL A 89 5.38 20.70 9.98
N PHE A 90 4.12 21.12 10.14
CA PHE A 90 3.58 22.31 9.49
C PHE A 90 2.48 23.00 10.31
N GLN A 91 2.21 24.27 9.98
CA GLN A 91 1.04 25.01 10.49
C GLN A 91 -0.22 24.59 9.73
N HIS A 92 -1.34 24.40 10.43
CA HIS A 92 -2.59 23.92 9.82
C HIS A 92 -3.11 24.82 8.69
N ASP A 93 -2.89 26.14 8.77
CA ASP A 93 -3.27 27.12 7.75
C ASP A 93 -2.26 27.25 6.60
N ARG A 94 -1.09 26.63 6.74
CA ARG A 94 0.02 26.64 5.77
C ARG A 94 0.64 25.25 5.66
N PRO A 95 -0.11 24.26 5.17
CA PRO A 95 0.39 22.90 5.05
C PRO A 95 1.60 22.85 4.10
N ARG A 96 2.61 22.05 4.46
CA ARG A 96 3.88 21.99 3.75
C ARG A 96 4.11 20.62 3.15
N ARG A 97 4.46 20.61 1.87
CA ARG A 97 4.80 19.39 1.13
C ARG A 97 6.22 18.94 1.46
N TYR A 98 6.37 17.64 1.70
CA TYR A 98 7.67 16.99 1.61
C TYR A 98 7.77 16.19 0.30
N ARG A 99 8.75 16.52 -0.54
CA ARG A 99 9.00 15.79 -1.79
C ARG A 99 9.98 14.64 -1.50
N ARG A 100 9.45 13.42 -1.53
CA ARG A 100 10.24 12.18 -1.36
C ARG A 100 11.38 12.11 -2.38
N LYS A 101 12.57 11.72 -1.92
CA LYS A 101 13.74 11.41 -2.78
C LYS A 101 13.79 9.94 -3.16
N ALA A 102 13.32 9.06 -2.28
CA ALA A 102 13.15 7.62 -2.51
C ALA A 102 11.68 7.23 -2.40
N GLN A 103 11.27 6.19 -3.15
CA GLN A 103 9.88 5.72 -3.14
C GLN A 103 9.51 5.04 -1.81
N ALA A 104 10.48 4.44 -1.12
CA ALA A 104 10.31 3.77 0.16
C ALA A 104 10.25 4.72 1.38
N THR A 105 10.27 6.04 1.17
CA THR A 105 10.14 7.01 2.25
C THR A 105 8.67 7.22 2.64
N PHE A 106 8.32 6.88 3.88
CA PHE A 106 7.05 7.23 4.48
C PHE A 106 7.08 8.63 5.08
N VAL A 107 5.98 9.36 4.91
CA VAL A 107 5.82 10.73 5.40
C VAL A 107 4.66 10.78 6.38
N VAL A 108 4.93 11.22 7.60
CA VAL A 108 3.92 11.52 8.61
C VAL A 108 3.79 13.03 8.71
N GLY A 109 2.63 13.57 8.32
CA GLY A 109 2.32 14.97 8.54
C GLY A 109 2.02 15.21 10.01
N ILE A 110 2.57 16.26 10.61
CA ILE A 110 2.30 16.61 12.01
C ILE A 110 1.85 18.07 12.08
N THR A 111 0.68 18.29 12.67
CA THR A 111 0.13 19.64 12.89
C THR A 111 -0.73 19.70 14.14
N GLU A 112 -1.23 20.88 14.47
CA GLU A 112 -2.19 21.09 15.56
C GLU A 112 -3.31 22.03 15.11
N LEU A 113 -4.50 21.82 15.64
CA LEU A 113 -5.63 22.71 15.44
C LEU A 113 -5.79 23.68 16.61
N PRO A 114 -6.21 24.93 16.34
CA PRO A 114 -6.45 25.92 17.39
C PRO A 114 -7.69 25.59 18.22
N GLU A 115 -8.67 24.91 17.62
CA GLU A 115 -9.93 24.51 18.23
C GLU A 115 -10.35 23.10 17.76
N ARG A 116 -11.26 22.46 18.50
CA ARG A 116 -11.82 21.17 18.12
C ARG A 116 -12.82 21.34 16.98
N PRO A 117 -12.64 20.68 15.82
CA PRO A 117 -13.64 20.68 14.76
C PRO A 117 -14.83 19.80 15.15
N ALA A 118 -15.99 20.05 14.53
CA ALA A 118 -17.18 19.21 14.70
C ALA A 118 -16.95 17.78 14.19
N ASP A 119 -16.21 17.64 13.09
CA ASP A 119 -15.76 16.37 12.52
C ASP A 119 -14.26 16.45 12.26
N VAL A 120 -13.49 15.68 13.04
CA VAL A 120 -12.03 15.62 12.94
C VAL A 120 -11.56 14.99 11.64
N LEU A 121 -12.20 13.91 11.18
CA LEU A 121 -11.81 13.25 9.94
C LEU A 121 -12.00 14.19 8.76
N SER A 122 -13.18 14.81 8.66
CA SER A 122 -13.51 15.72 7.57
C SER A 122 -12.60 16.95 7.54
N ALA A 123 -12.30 17.53 8.70
CA ALA A 123 -11.42 18.69 8.80
C ALA A 123 -9.94 18.37 8.49
N CYS A 124 -9.47 17.18 8.87
CA CYS A 124 -8.05 16.84 8.82
C CYS A 124 -7.64 16.04 7.57
N TYR A 125 -8.56 15.33 6.92
CA TYR A 125 -8.26 14.54 5.72
C TYR A 125 -7.55 15.33 4.61
N PRO A 126 -7.90 16.60 4.31
CA PRO A 126 -7.18 17.39 3.31
C PRO A 126 -5.68 17.54 3.58
N PHE A 127 -5.23 17.50 4.84
CA PHE A 127 -3.81 17.61 5.18
C PHE A 127 -2.97 16.47 4.63
N LEU A 128 -3.53 15.26 4.46
CA LEU A 128 -2.82 14.14 3.82
C LEU A 128 -2.33 14.54 2.43
N LEU A 129 -3.18 15.26 1.70
CA LEU A 129 -2.99 15.63 0.32
C LEU A 129 -2.13 16.87 0.18
N TYR A 130 -2.26 17.82 1.10
CA TYR A 130 -1.42 19.00 1.10
C TYR A 130 0.01 18.72 1.55
N ALA A 131 0.19 17.80 2.52
CA ALA A 131 1.50 17.42 3.01
C ALA A 131 2.16 16.30 2.19
N LEU A 132 1.40 15.63 1.32
CA LEU A 132 1.79 14.39 0.64
C LEU A 132 2.12 13.27 1.61
N ALA A 133 1.42 13.26 2.75
CA ALA A 133 1.65 12.35 3.83
C ALA A 133 0.94 11.01 3.60
N ASN A 134 1.54 9.94 4.11
CA ASN A 134 0.91 8.63 4.22
C ASN A 134 -0.09 8.61 5.38
N LEU A 135 0.24 9.34 6.44
CA LEU A 135 -0.52 9.48 7.68
C LEU A 135 -0.41 10.93 8.15
N VAL A 136 -1.47 11.51 8.70
CA VAL A 136 -1.36 12.78 9.45
C VAL A 136 -1.68 12.54 10.92
N LEU A 137 -0.81 13.06 11.79
CA LEU A 137 -1.00 13.23 13.22
C LEU A 137 -1.43 14.66 13.50
N ILE A 138 -2.59 14.82 14.12
CA ILE A 138 -3.15 16.13 14.45
C ILE A 138 -3.38 16.20 15.95
N LEU A 139 -2.78 17.20 16.59
CA LEU A 139 -3.13 17.56 17.96
C LEU A 139 -4.41 18.40 17.95
N VAL A 140 -5.47 17.85 18.55
CA VAL A 140 -6.76 18.52 18.69
C VAL A 140 -6.95 18.88 20.17
N PRO A 141 -7.44 20.08 20.50
CA PRO A 141 -7.79 20.41 21.88
C PRO A 141 -8.84 19.43 22.45
N GLY A 142 -8.56 18.89 23.65
CA GLY A 142 -9.47 18.05 24.43
C GLY A 142 -9.71 18.64 25.83
N PRO A 143 -10.62 18.03 26.62
CA PRO A 143 -11.02 18.54 27.93
C PRO A 143 -9.90 18.55 28.98
N GLU A 144 -9.04 17.53 28.95
CA GLU A 144 -7.97 17.29 29.93
C GLU A 144 -6.56 17.52 29.33
N GLY A 145 -6.48 17.90 28.07
CA GLY A 145 -5.23 18.01 27.33
C GLY A 145 -5.42 17.83 25.82
N PRO A 146 -4.34 17.85 25.02
CA PRO A 146 -4.43 17.56 23.59
C PRO A 146 -4.76 16.08 23.33
N GLU A 147 -5.54 15.82 22.30
CA GLU A 147 -5.75 14.47 21.75
C GLU A 147 -4.95 14.34 20.45
N ALA A 148 -4.15 13.28 20.32
CA ALA A 148 -3.44 12.96 19.08
C ALA A 148 -4.33 12.12 18.17
N HIS A 149 -4.81 12.71 17.08
CA HIS A 149 -5.62 12.04 16.09
C HIS A 149 -4.80 11.60 14.88
N PHE A 150 -5.06 10.37 14.44
CA PHE A 150 -4.46 9.75 13.27
C PHE A 150 -5.46 9.80 12.14
N VAL A 151 -5.02 10.20 10.94
CA VAL A 151 -5.86 10.19 9.73
C VAL A 151 -5.05 9.58 8.58
N THR A 152 -5.60 8.53 7.93
CA THR A 152 -4.98 7.86 6.77
C THR A 152 -5.77 8.06 5.48
N LEU A 153 -5.15 7.73 4.32
CA LEU A 153 -5.78 7.87 2.99
C LEU A 153 -6.98 6.93 2.78
N GLU A 154 -7.07 5.88 3.59
CA GLU A 154 -8.14 4.89 3.61
C GLU A 154 -9.32 5.34 4.50
N ARG A 155 -9.30 6.59 4.97
CA ARG A 155 -10.21 7.19 5.98
C ARG A 155 -10.04 6.62 7.39
N GLY A 156 -8.91 5.99 7.67
CA GLY A 156 -8.67 5.51 9.02
C GLY A 156 -8.52 6.68 9.99
N HIS A 157 -9.46 6.81 10.94
CA HIS A 157 -9.44 7.82 12.01
C HIS A 157 -9.58 7.21 13.40
N TYR A 158 -8.65 7.56 14.29
CA TYR A 158 -8.73 7.28 15.72
C TYR A 158 -7.95 8.34 16.52
N GLY A 159 -8.25 8.47 17.81
CA GLY A 159 -7.63 9.44 18.71
C GLY A 159 -7.00 8.77 19.92
N ILE A 160 -5.86 9.30 20.38
CA ILE A 160 -5.22 8.94 21.64
C ILE A 160 -5.31 10.17 22.54
N PRO A 161 -6.04 10.11 23.67
CA PRO A 161 -6.08 11.21 24.61
C PRO A 161 -4.79 11.30 25.41
N TYR A 162 -4.33 12.53 25.65
CA TYR A 162 -3.27 12.80 26.62
C TYR A 162 -3.85 12.87 28.04
N GLN A 163 -3.14 12.32 29.00
CA GLN A 163 -3.38 12.50 30.43
C GLN A 163 -2.18 13.22 31.06
N GLU A 164 -2.45 14.25 31.86
CA GLU A 164 -1.40 15.07 32.47
C GLU A 164 -0.48 14.21 33.35
N GLY A 165 0.82 14.29 33.09
CA GLY A 165 1.84 13.51 33.80
C GLY A 165 2.12 12.11 33.22
N GLU A 166 1.41 11.70 32.17
CA GLU A 166 1.58 10.39 31.52
C GLU A 166 2.31 10.46 30.16
N ASP A 167 3.21 11.43 29.97
CA ASP A 167 3.95 11.65 28.72
C ASP A 167 4.55 10.35 28.15
N ALA A 168 5.20 9.54 29.00
CA ALA A 168 5.84 8.30 28.56
C ALA A 168 4.83 7.31 27.96
N GLN A 169 3.67 7.12 28.59
CA GLN A 169 2.63 6.22 28.09
C GLN A 169 1.96 6.77 26.83
N PHE A 170 1.75 8.09 26.78
CA PHE A 170 1.18 8.76 25.62
C PHE A 170 2.06 8.58 24.38
N PHE A 171 3.36 8.86 24.48
CA PHE A 171 4.28 8.69 23.35
C PHE A 171 4.50 7.21 22.99
N ALA A 172 4.56 6.30 23.96
CA ALA A 172 4.64 4.86 23.69
C ALA A 172 3.42 4.38 22.87
N THR A 173 2.20 4.80 23.25
CA THR A 173 0.99 4.42 22.52
C THR A 173 0.98 5.00 21.10
N ILE A 174 1.47 6.23 20.91
CA ILE A 174 1.61 6.83 19.57
C ILE A 174 2.64 6.07 18.74
N TYR A 175 3.77 5.71 19.35
CA TYR A 175 4.83 4.94 18.71
C TYR A 175 4.29 3.58 18.22
N GLU A 176 3.54 2.84 19.03
CA GLU A 176 2.94 1.56 18.61
C GLU A 176 2.09 1.69 17.34
N ARG A 177 1.48 2.86 17.11
CA ARG A 177 0.69 3.15 15.91
C ARG A 177 1.54 3.59 14.72
N LEU A 178 2.69 4.21 14.95
CA LEU A 178 3.64 4.61 13.90
C LEU A 178 4.62 3.52 13.52
N HIS A 179 4.93 2.61 14.44
CA HIS A 179 5.91 1.56 14.26
C HIS A 179 5.67 0.72 12.98
N PRO A 180 4.43 0.30 12.66
CA PRO A 180 4.16 -0.41 11.41
C PRO A 180 4.60 0.38 10.17
N LEU A 181 4.40 1.69 10.16
CA LEU A 181 4.84 2.56 9.07
C LEU A 181 6.38 2.69 9.03
N ALA A 182 7.02 2.80 10.19
CA ALA A 182 8.46 3.04 10.31
C ALA A 182 9.32 1.80 10.01
N ALA A 183 8.78 0.61 10.27
CA ALA A 183 9.51 -0.66 10.20
C ALA A 183 9.21 -1.49 8.93
N SER A 184 8.19 -1.12 8.15
CA SER A 184 7.75 -1.94 7.02
C SER A 184 8.68 -1.92 5.80
N HIS A 185 8.74 -3.05 5.10
CA HIS A 185 9.46 -3.22 3.84
C HIS A 185 8.54 -2.99 2.65
N LEU A 186 8.66 -1.83 2.01
CA LEU A 186 7.82 -1.43 0.89
C LEU A 186 8.27 -2.05 -0.44
N VAL A 187 7.35 -2.73 -1.13
CA VAL A 187 7.55 -3.39 -2.43
C VAL A 187 6.65 -2.75 -3.48
N ILE A 188 7.08 -1.61 -4.03
CA ILE A 188 6.33 -0.85 -5.04
C ILE A 188 7.07 -0.66 -6.36
N ASN A 189 8.32 -1.12 -6.43
CA ASN A 189 9.08 -1.10 -7.66
C ASN A 189 8.55 -2.18 -8.63
N ASN A 190 8.70 -1.92 -9.92
CA ASN A 190 8.33 -2.86 -10.97
C ASN A 190 9.51 -3.12 -11.91
N VAL A 191 9.75 -4.40 -12.19
CA VAL A 191 10.69 -4.83 -13.22
C VAL A 191 9.89 -5.31 -14.42
N PHE A 192 9.89 -4.54 -15.49
CA PHE A 192 9.18 -4.89 -16.73
C PHE A 192 10.08 -5.73 -17.64
N ARG A 193 9.60 -6.92 -18.00
CA ARG A 193 10.21 -7.81 -18.99
C ARG A 193 9.30 -7.91 -20.20
N THR A 194 9.85 -7.66 -21.39
CA THR A 194 9.10 -7.75 -22.66
C THR A 194 9.06 -9.19 -23.17
N ASP A 195 8.76 -10.15 -22.27
CA ASP A 195 8.82 -11.59 -22.51
C ASP A 195 7.45 -12.29 -22.43
N LEU A 196 6.37 -11.51 -22.44
CA LEU A 196 5.01 -12.06 -22.50
C LEU A 196 4.79 -12.81 -23.81
N GLU A 197 4.23 -14.01 -23.71
CA GLU A 197 3.94 -14.88 -24.85
C GLU A 197 2.95 -14.22 -25.85
N PRO A 198 3.19 -14.27 -27.18
CA PRO A 198 2.34 -13.62 -28.18
C PRO A 198 0.85 -13.95 -28.10
N GLU A 199 0.52 -15.19 -27.76
CA GLU A 199 -0.86 -15.66 -27.56
C GLU A 199 -1.57 -14.96 -26.40
N LEU A 200 -0.84 -14.38 -25.45
CA LEU A 200 -1.38 -13.65 -24.30
C LEU A 200 -1.44 -12.13 -24.52
N TRP A 201 -0.96 -11.61 -25.66
CA TRP A 201 -0.89 -10.16 -25.89
C TRP A 201 -2.27 -9.49 -25.96
N ASN A 202 -3.30 -10.25 -26.33
CA ASN A 202 -4.70 -9.79 -26.36
C ASN A 202 -5.52 -10.31 -25.17
N GLY A 203 -4.86 -10.95 -24.20
CA GLY A 203 -5.50 -11.53 -23.02
C GLY A 203 -5.94 -12.97 -23.23
N ASP A 204 -6.54 -13.50 -22.18
CA ASP A 204 -7.15 -14.82 -22.10
C ASP A 204 -8.47 -14.77 -21.30
N GLU A 205 -9.13 -15.92 -21.13
CA GLU A 205 -10.38 -16.04 -20.37
C GLU A 205 -10.27 -15.48 -18.93
N ILE A 206 -9.07 -15.54 -18.33
CA ILE A 206 -8.82 -15.04 -16.98
C ILE A 206 -8.80 -13.52 -16.97
N THR A 207 -8.16 -12.89 -17.96
CA THR A 207 -8.21 -11.42 -18.11
C THR A 207 -9.63 -10.94 -18.40
N GLU A 208 -10.42 -11.66 -19.19
CA GLU A 208 -11.83 -11.35 -19.42
C GLU A 208 -12.64 -11.43 -18.13
N GLN A 209 -12.37 -12.44 -17.29
CA GLN A 209 -12.99 -12.57 -15.98
C GLN A 209 -12.68 -11.37 -15.08
N ILE A 210 -11.43 -10.89 -15.05
CA ILE A 210 -11.05 -9.68 -14.32
C ILE A 210 -11.83 -8.46 -14.84
N SER A 211 -11.93 -8.29 -16.16
CA SER A 211 -12.68 -7.18 -16.76
C SER A 211 -14.19 -7.23 -16.45
N ARG A 212 -14.81 -8.42 -16.44
CA ARG A 212 -16.23 -8.58 -16.03
C ARG A 212 -16.42 -8.22 -14.56
N ALA A 213 -15.49 -8.65 -13.71
CA ALA A 213 -15.54 -8.37 -12.29
C ALA A 213 -15.42 -6.88 -11.96
N GLY A 214 -14.54 -6.16 -12.65
CA GLY A 214 -14.42 -4.72 -12.52
C GLY A 214 -15.73 -3.99 -12.82
N LYS A 215 -16.46 -4.40 -13.87
CA LYS A 215 -17.80 -3.85 -14.20
C LYS A 215 -18.84 -4.18 -13.13
N ARG A 216 -18.79 -5.38 -12.55
CA ARG A 216 -19.73 -5.79 -11.49
C ARG A 216 -19.48 -5.05 -10.18
N LEU A 217 -18.23 -4.81 -9.81
CA LEU A 217 -17.89 -3.97 -8.67
C LEU A 217 -18.31 -2.52 -8.85
N GLU A 218 -18.21 -1.96 -10.06
CA GLU A 218 -18.77 -0.64 -10.38
C GLU A 218 -20.29 -0.63 -10.20
N ALA A 219 -21.01 -1.65 -10.70
CA ALA A 219 -22.45 -1.76 -10.51
C ALA A 219 -22.88 -1.88 -9.03
N MET A 220 -21.99 -2.38 -8.16
CA MET A 220 -22.17 -2.44 -6.71
C MET A 220 -21.77 -1.14 -5.98
N ASN A 221 -21.33 -0.10 -6.70
CA ASN A 221 -20.75 1.14 -6.16
C ASN A 221 -19.50 0.91 -5.27
N LEU A 222 -18.70 -0.11 -5.58
CA LEU A 222 -17.47 -0.44 -4.85
C LEU A 222 -16.20 0.13 -5.51
N LEU A 223 -16.34 0.83 -6.65
CA LEU A 223 -15.26 1.46 -7.43
C LEU A 223 -15.66 2.86 -7.91
N PRO A 224 -14.70 3.77 -8.22
CA PRO A 224 -13.28 3.68 -7.92
C PRO A 224 -13.00 3.99 -6.44
N ALA A 225 -13.91 4.70 -5.77
CA ALA A 225 -13.96 4.84 -4.33
C ALA A 225 -15.45 4.85 -3.95
N PRO A 226 -15.93 4.03 -3.01
CA PRO A 226 -17.31 4.12 -2.54
C PRO A 226 -17.59 5.44 -1.79
N PHE A 227 -16.56 6.26 -1.54
CA PHE A 227 -16.66 7.48 -0.77
C PHE A 227 -16.65 8.75 -1.64
N PRO A 228 -17.45 9.76 -1.24
CA PRO A 228 -17.54 11.02 -1.95
C PRO A 228 -16.30 11.88 -1.62
N VAL A 229 -15.17 11.63 -2.31
CA VAL A 229 -13.96 12.47 -2.19
C VAL A 229 -14.29 13.97 -2.37
N HIS A 230 -15.32 14.27 -3.16
CA HIS A 230 -15.83 15.62 -3.42
C HIS A 230 -16.54 16.27 -2.21
N GLU A 231 -16.96 15.50 -1.20
CA GLU A 231 -17.49 16.03 0.05
C GLU A 231 -16.35 16.42 1.02
N LEU A 232 -15.18 15.81 0.87
CA LEU A 232 -14.01 16.07 1.73
C LEU A 232 -13.03 17.09 1.13
N LEU A 233 -13.04 17.24 -0.20
CA LEU A 233 -12.09 18.08 -0.92
C LEU A 233 -12.80 19.11 -1.78
N SER A 234 -12.26 20.33 -1.82
CA SER A 234 -12.67 21.30 -2.83
C SER A 234 -12.33 20.79 -4.24
N GLU A 235 -12.97 21.35 -5.28
CA GLU A 235 -12.66 20.99 -6.67
C GLU A 235 -11.18 21.23 -7.01
N ASP A 236 -10.58 22.28 -6.46
CA ASP A 236 -9.18 22.60 -6.67
C ASP A 236 -8.24 21.57 -6.05
N ASP A 237 -8.57 21.11 -4.85
CA ASP A 237 -7.84 20.04 -4.16
C ASP A 237 -7.96 18.73 -4.91
N LEU A 238 -9.17 18.39 -5.38
CA LEU A 238 -9.40 17.20 -6.19
C LEU A 238 -8.57 17.23 -7.49
N ARG A 239 -8.52 18.39 -8.17
CA ARG A 239 -7.65 18.59 -9.35
C ARG A 239 -6.17 18.51 -9.01
N HIS A 240 -5.78 18.90 -7.80
CA HIS A 240 -4.41 18.79 -7.32
C HIS A 240 -4.00 17.34 -7.08
N VAL A 241 -4.83 16.58 -6.37
CA VAL A 241 -4.62 15.15 -6.09
C VAL A 241 -4.49 14.35 -7.38
N LYS A 242 -5.42 14.54 -8.32
CA LYS A 242 -5.39 13.85 -9.62
C LYS A 242 -4.07 14.08 -10.36
N ARG A 243 -3.58 15.33 -10.37
CA ARG A 243 -2.30 15.68 -10.99
C ARG A 243 -1.10 15.10 -10.27
N LEU A 244 -1.09 15.13 -8.93
CA LEU A 244 0.07 14.76 -8.14
C LEU A 244 0.36 13.26 -8.13
N TYR A 245 -0.68 12.44 -8.15
CA TYR A 245 -0.52 10.98 -8.18
C TYR A 245 -0.55 10.40 -9.61
N GLY A 246 -0.61 11.24 -10.66
CA GLY A 246 -0.74 10.78 -12.05
C GLY A 246 -2.01 9.95 -12.28
N LEU A 247 -3.02 10.18 -11.45
CA LEU A 247 -4.25 9.39 -11.40
C LEU A 247 -5.24 9.90 -12.43
N GLY A 248 -5.73 9.01 -13.29
CA GLY A 248 -6.99 9.24 -14.01
C GLY A 248 -8.20 9.31 -13.07
N GLY A 249 -8.04 8.78 -11.84
CA GLY A 249 -8.96 8.84 -10.70
C GLY A 249 -8.36 8.13 -9.47
N LEU A 250 -8.87 8.39 -8.27
CA LEU A 250 -8.53 7.62 -7.06
C LEU A 250 -9.19 6.23 -7.17
N SER A 251 -8.51 5.27 -7.81
CA SER A 251 -9.01 3.89 -7.89
C SER A 251 -8.50 3.09 -6.69
N TYR A 252 -9.37 2.90 -5.72
CA TYR A 252 -9.24 1.96 -4.62
C TYR A 252 -9.71 0.57 -5.04
N GLY A 253 -9.21 -0.43 -4.32
CA GLY A 253 -9.43 -1.83 -4.65
C GLY A 253 -8.62 -2.30 -5.86
N ASN A 254 -8.44 -3.61 -5.95
CA ASN A 254 -7.71 -4.24 -7.03
C ASN A 254 -8.18 -5.70 -7.22
N LEU A 255 -7.87 -6.25 -8.39
CA LEU A 255 -8.32 -7.57 -8.82
C LEU A 255 -7.14 -8.39 -9.30
N SER A 256 -7.04 -9.64 -8.89
CA SER A 256 -6.12 -10.60 -9.50
C SER A 256 -6.73 -11.98 -9.65
N ALA A 257 -6.27 -12.72 -10.67
CA ALA A 257 -6.65 -14.11 -10.89
C ALA A 257 -5.45 -14.92 -11.37
N ARG A 258 -5.32 -16.13 -10.81
CA ARG A 258 -4.18 -17.02 -11.01
C ARG A 258 -4.16 -17.54 -12.45
N LYS A 259 -3.03 -17.36 -13.14
CA LYS A 259 -2.79 -17.90 -14.49
C LYS A 259 -2.26 -19.33 -14.42
N ASP A 260 -1.33 -19.57 -13.50
CA ASP A 260 -0.73 -20.87 -13.22
C ASP A 260 -0.09 -20.87 -11.81
N ARG A 261 0.72 -21.90 -11.50
CA ARG A 261 1.35 -22.05 -10.17
C ARG A 261 2.17 -20.84 -9.73
N HIS A 262 2.73 -20.08 -10.67
CA HIS A 262 3.68 -19.00 -10.38
C HIS A 262 3.25 -17.63 -10.87
N ARG A 263 2.33 -17.57 -11.83
CA ARG A 263 1.90 -16.32 -12.47
C ARG A 263 0.43 -16.03 -12.22
N PHE A 264 0.11 -14.74 -12.19
CA PHE A 264 -1.26 -14.28 -12.07
C PHE A 264 -1.45 -12.97 -12.81
N TRP A 265 -2.66 -12.76 -13.35
CA TRP A 265 -3.08 -11.50 -13.93
C TRP A 265 -3.54 -10.56 -12.84
N MET A 266 -3.20 -9.28 -12.93
CA MET A 266 -3.60 -8.27 -11.95
C MET A 266 -3.92 -6.92 -12.60
N SER A 267 -4.94 -6.24 -12.07
CA SER A 267 -5.27 -4.86 -12.47
C SER A 267 -4.13 -3.88 -12.18
N ALA A 268 -3.93 -2.91 -13.06
CA ALA A 268 -2.96 -1.85 -12.89
C ALA A 268 -3.32 -0.86 -11.76
N SER A 269 -2.32 -0.15 -11.28
CA SER A 269 -2.52 0.97 -10.35
C SER A 269 -3.12 2.19 -11.06
N GLY A 270 -4.08 2.84 -10.42
CA GLY A 270 -4.65 4.11 -10.88
C GLY A 270 -5.51 4.05 -12.17
N VAL A 271 -5.89 2.86 -12.63
CA VAL A 271 -6.83 2.67 -13.75
C VAL A 271 -8.27 2.56 -13.27
N ASN A 272 -9.22 2.94 -14.13
CA ASN A 272 -10.63 2.62 -13.92
C ASN A 272 -10.84 1.11 -14.07
N LYS A 273 -11.10 0.39 -12.97
CA LYS A 273 -11.28 -1.07 -13.02
C LYS A 273 -12.55 -1.50 -13.75
N ALA A 274 -13.51 -0.61 -14.00
CA ALA A 274 -14.64 -0.89 -14.88
C ALA A 274 -14.29 -0.92 -16.38
N GLN A 275 -13.15 -0.32 -16.75
CA GLN A 275 -12.68 -0.14 -18.12
C GLN A 275 -11.25 -0.66 -18.28
N LEU A 276 -11.10 -1.99 -18.12
CA LEU A 276 -9.84 -2.70 -18.33
C LEU A 276 -9.79 -3.26 -19.76
N GLU A 277 -9.02 -2.61 -20.63
CA GLU A 277 -9.04 -2.89 -22.07
C GLU A 277 -7.70 -3.42 -22.61
N VAL A 278 -6.58 -2.86 -22.13
CA VAL A 278 -5.27 -3.10 -22.75
C VAL A 278 -4.39 -3.99 -21.88
N ILE A 279 -4.04 -5.18 -22.36
CA ILE A 279 -3.09 -6.08 -21.70
C ILE A 279 -1.67 -5.49 -21.72
N GLY A 280 -0.95 -5.65 -20.61
CA GLY A 280 0.34 -5.00 -20.38
C GLY A 280 0.23 -3.56 -19.90
N ARG A 281 -0.96 -2.95 -19.93
CA ARG A 281 -1.20 -1.58 -19.46
C ARG A 281 -2.24 -1.51 -18.34
N ASP A 282 -3.43 -2.06 -18.56
CA ASP A 282 -4.56 -2.02 -17.61
C ASP A 282 -4.65 -3.31 -16.79
N ILE A 283 -4.26 -4.44 -17.39
CA ILE A 283 -4.08 -5.74 -16.73
C ILE A 283 -2.66 -6.22 -17.06
N LEU A 284 -1.89 -6.58 -16.04
CA LEU A 284 -0.49 -7.01 -16.18
C LEU A 284 -0.30 -8.43 -15.65
N LEU A 285 0.61 -9.19 -16.27
CA LEU A 285 0.98 -10.52 -15.79
C LEU A 285 2.11 -10.37 -14.76
N VAL A 286 1.80 -10.63 -13.49
CA VAL A 286 2.81 -10.78 -12.45
C VAL A 286 3.49 -12.12 -12.62
N SER A 287 4.78 -12.08 -12.92
CA SER A 287 5.61 -13.27 -13.16
C SER A 287 6.56 -13.62 -12.02
N GLY A 288 6.65 -12.75 -11.01
CA GLY A 288 7.30 -13.06 -9.73
C GLY A 288 7.58 -11.85 -8.85
N PHE A 289 8.33 -12.10 -7.78
CA PHE A 289 8.91 -11.09 -6.89
C PHE A 289 10.44 -11.25 -6.88
N ASP A 290 11.16 -10.14 -6.90
CA ASP A 290 12.62 -10.08 -6.73
C ASP A 290 12.94 -9.42 -5.37
N PRO A 291 13.43 -10.18 -4.38
CA PRO A 291 13.76 -9.65 -3.06
C PRO A 291 15.06 -8.85 -3.03
N THR A 292 15.96 -9.05 -4.01
CA THR A 292 17.26 -8.34 -4.04
C THR A 292 17.10 -6.87 -4.41
N ILE A 293 16.08 -6.59 -5.21
CA ILE A 293 15.62 -5.26 -5.57
C ILE A 293 14.11 -5.23 -5.32
N PRO A 294 13.63 -5.01 -4.08
CA PRO A 294 12.25 -5.24 -3.64
C PRO A 294 11.18 -4.78 -4.66
N ALA A 295 10.86 -5.67 -5.60
CA ALA A 295 10.11 -5.32 -6.81
C ALA A 295 9.31 -6.49 -7.35
N ILE A 296 8.13 -6.14 -7.86
CA ILE A 296 7.30 -7.09 -8.60
C ILE A 296 7.80 -7.19 -10.04
N VAL A 297 8.02 -8.41 -10.49
CA VAL A 297 8.43 -8.74 -11.85
C VAL A 297 7.19 -8.92 -12.71
N LEU A 298 7.14 -8.22 -13.84
CA LEU A 298 6.01 -8.17 -14.75
C LEU A 298 6.45 -8.62 -16.13
N SER A 299 5.68 -9.54 -16.74
CA SER A 299 5.82 -9.90 -18.14
C SER A 299 4.81 -9.12 -18.97
N VAL A 300 5.28 -8.30 -19.89
CA VAL A 300 4.46 -7.38 -20.71
C VAL A 300 4.72 -7.56 -22.22
N PRO A 301 3.78 -7.21 -23.10
CA PRO A 301 4.03 -7.16 -24.54
C PRO A 301 5.14 -6.16 -24.88
N PRO A 302 5.93 -6.38 -25.94
CA PRO A 302 7.02 -5.48 -26.33
C PRO A 302 6.55 -4.12 -26.89
N ASN A 303 5.31 -4.03 -27.36
CA ASN A 303 4.78 -2.87 -28.09
C ASN A 303 3.77 -2.03 -27.28
N VAL A 304 3.71 -2.25 -25.96
CA VAL A 304 2.79 -1.54 -25.06
C VAL A 304 3.60 -0.78 -24.02
N GLU A 305 3.29 0.49 -23.79
CA GLU A 305 3.85 1.24 -22.67
C GLU A 305 3.11 0.84 -21.38
N PRO A 306 3.79 0.15 -20.43
CA PRO A 306 3.11 -0.42 -19.29
C PRO A 306 2.82 0.64 -18.22
N ARG A 307 1.70 0.46 -17.50
CA ARG A 307 1.49 1.13 -16.21
C ARG A 307 2.12 0.27 -15.10
N ARG A 308 2.23 0.85 -13.91
CA ARG A 308 2.54 0.08 -12.71
C ARG A 308 1.40 -0.88 -12.38
N VAL A 309 1.73 -2.07 -11.88
CA VAL A 309 0.75 -2.97 -11.27
C VAL A 309 0.23 -2.38 -9.95
N SER A 310 -0.90 -2.89 -9.44
CA SER A 310 -1.41 -2.49 -8.12
C SER A 310 -0.34 -2.49 -7.04
N VAL A 311 -0.45 -1.57 -6.08
CA VAL A 311 0.45 -1.48 -4.92
C VAL A 311 0.42 -2.77 -4.08
N ASP A 312 -0.73 -3.46 -4.02
CA ASP A 312 -0.91 -4.69 -3.26
C ASP A 312 -0.47 -5.95 -4.02
N ALA A 313 0.27 -5.80 -5.12
CA ALA A 313 0.74 -6.96 -5.89
C ALA A 313 1.61 -7.92 -5.05
N ILE A 314 2.36 -7.40 -4.06
CA ILE A 314 3.13 -8.23 -3.14
C ILE A 314 2.24 -9.03 -2.17
N GLU A 315 1.13 -8.45 -1.71
CA GLU A 315 0.12 -9.15 -0.90
C GLU A 315 -0.46 -10.33 -1.69
N HIS A 316 -0.92 -10.07 -2.92
CA HIS A 316 -1.51 -11.10 -3.77
C HIS A 316 -0.48 -12.18 -4.13
N TRP A 317 0.78 -11.77 -4.38
CA TRP A 317 1.87 -12.72 -4.61
C TRP A 317 2.09 -13.62 -3.39
N MET A 318 2.19 -13.07 -2.18
CA MET A 318 2.39 -13.83 -0.95
C MET A 318 1.26 -14.85 -0.74
N ILE A 319 0.00 -14.39 -0.87
CA ILE A 319 -1.19 -15.25 -0.76
C ILE A 319 -1.10 -16.39 -1.77
N TYR A 320 -0.83 -16.09 -3.05
CA TYR A 320 -0.75 -17.12 -4.07
C TYR A 320 0.43 -18.09 -3.89
N GLN A 321 1.53 -17.67 -3.26
CA GLN A 321 2.64 -18.58 -2.96
C GLN A 321 2.33 -19.51 -1.80
N GLN A 322 1.71 -19.01 -0.74
CA GLN A 322 1.40 -19.79 0.46
C GLN A 322 0.14 -20.65 0.30
N HIS A 323 -0.82 -20.23 -0.53
CA HIS A 323 -2.13 -20.87 -0.70
C HIS A 323 -2.36 -21.25 -2.18
N PRO A 324 -1.86 -22.41 -2.63
CA PRO A 324 -1.87 -22.80 -4.05
C PRO A 324 -3.28 -22.99 -4.63
N ASP A 325 -4.27 -23.33 -3.79
CA ASP A 325 -5.65 -23.62 -4.21
C ASP A 325 -6.51 -22.35 -4.42
N ILE A 326 -6.01 -21.17 -4.04
CA ILE A 326 -6.69 -19.90 -4.30
C ILE A 326 -6.50 -19.55 -5.78
N GLY A 327 -7.60 -19.34 -6.49
CA GLY A 327 -7.63 -19.03 -7.92
C GLY A 327 -7.89 -17.56 -8.25
N ALA A 328 -8.48 -16.79 -7.34
CA ALA A 328 -8.74 -15.36 -7.51
C ALA A 328 -8.69 -14.61 -6.18
N ILE A 329 -8.39 -13.32 -6.25
CA ILE A 329 -8.37 -12.41 -5.11
C ILE A 329 -9.03 -11.07 -5.52
N VAL A 330 -9.97 -10.61 -4.70
CA VAL A 330 -10.58 -9.28 -4.77
C VAL A 330 -10.21 -8.49 -3.54
N HIS A 331 -9.65 -7.30 -3.74
CA HIS A 331 -9.47 -6.34 -2.67
C HIS A 331 -10.40 -5.14 -2.88
N VAL A 332 -11.15 -4.75 -1.85
CA VAL A 332 -12.05 -3.58 -1.88
C VAL A 332 -12.03 -2.83 -0.55
N HIS A 333 -12.28 -1.52 -0.61
CA HIS A 333 -12.34 -0.64 0.56
C HIS A 333 -13.77 -0.61 1.12
N ALA A 334 -14.24 -1.77 1.53
CA ALA A 334 -15.53 -2.04 2.15
C ALA A 334 -15.33 -3.04 3.29
N TRP A 335 -16.40 -3.35 4.02
CA TRP A 335 -16.36 -4.29 5.14
C TRP A 335 -17.42 -5.38 5.05
N MET A 336 -17.22 -6.47 5.78
CA MET A 336 -18.22 -7.53 5.96
C MET A 336 -18.26 -7.93 7.44
N ASP A 337 -19.46 -8.05 8.02
CA ASP A 337 -19.59 -8.42 9.43
C ASP A 337 -19.13 -9.85 9.72
N GLY A 338 -18.57 -10.07 10.92
CA GLY A 338 -18.19 -11.39 11.41
C GLY A 338 -16.89 -11.96 10.80
N ILE A 339 -16.11 -11.14 10.11
CA ILE A 339 -14.83 -11.55 9.53
C ILE A 339 -13.67 -11.40 10.53
N ARG A 340 -12.64 -12.24 10.36
CA ARG A 340 -11.34 -12.02 11.02
C ARG A 340 -10.60 -10.88 10.35
N SER A 341 -9.74 -10.19 11.10
CA SER A 341 -8.90 -9.13 10.55
C SER A 341 -7.46 -9.22 11.00
N THR A 342 -6.57 -8.53 10.29
CA THR A 342 -5.24 -8.23 10.82
C THR A 342 -5.34 -7.43 12.12
N GLU A 343 -4.35 -7.57 13.00
CA GLU A 343 -4.30 -6.82 14.27
C GLU A 343 -3.62 -5.45 14.12
N ILE A 344 -2.72 -5.36 13.13
CA ILE A 344 -1.89 -4.21 12.83
C ILE A 344 -2.31 -3.63 11.48
N ASN A 345 -2.37 -2.29 11.41
CA ASN A 345 -2.57 -1.56 10.17
C ASN A 345 -1.20 -1.29 9.51
N TYR A 346 -0.75 -2.24 8.70
CA TYR A 346 0.45 -2.07 7.88
C TYR A 346 0.13 -1.29 6.60
N PRO A 347 1.06 -0.47 6.09
CA PRO A 347 0.86 0.22 4.82
C PRO A 347 0.65 -0.75 3.66
N CYS A 348 -0.15 -0.35 2.68
CA CYS A 348 -0.32 -1.11 1.43
C CYS A 348 1.02 -1.33 0.72
N GLY A 349 1.16 -2.48 0.07
CA GLY A 349 2.37 -2.84 -0.68
C GLY A 349 3.58 -3.18 0.17
N THR A 350 3.41 -3.55 1.44
CA THR A 350 4.50 -4.02 2.30
C THR A 350 4.51 -5.54 2.46
N LEU A 351 5.67 -6.11 2.74
CA LEU A 351 5.82 -7.53 3.04
C LEU A 351 5.08 -7.92 4.34
N GLU A 352 5.03 -7.02 5.30
CA GLU A 352 4.39 -7.21 6.59
C GLU A 352 2.87 -7.33 6.45
N LEU A 353 2.23 -6.47 5.66
CA LEU A 353 0.81 -6.60 5.34
C LEU A 353 0.55 -7.93 4.64
N ALA A 354 1.36 -8.25 3.63
CA ALA A 354 1.25 -9.48 2.85
C ALA A 354 1.30 -10.74 3.73
N LEU A 355 2.25 -10.79 4.67
CA LEU A 355 2.37 -11.90 5.62
C LEU A 355 1.23 -11.91 6.64
N ALA A 356 0.85 -10.75 7.18
CA ALA A 356 -0.24 -10.65 8.15
C ALA A 356 -1.56 -11.18 7.57
N VAL A 357 -1.92 -10.78 6.35
CA VAL A 357 -3.11 -11.28 5.66
C VAL A 357 -2.99 -12.78 5.40
N SER A 358 -1.84 -13.26 4.92
CA SER A 358 -1.62 -14.70 4.67
C SER A 358 -1.73 -15.55 5.95
N ASN A 359 -1.24 -15.04 7.08
CA ASN A 359 -1.32 -15.71 8.38
C ASN A 359 -2.76 -15.79 8.90
N VAL A 360 -3.57 -14.74 8.70
CA VAL A 360 -4.99 -14.79 9.06
C VAL A 360 -5.73 -15.77 8.15
N LEU A 361 -5.45 -15.76 6.84
CA LEU A 361 -6.01 -16.72 5.88
C LEU A 361 -5.71 -18.17 6.27
N ALA A 362 -4.49 -18.46 6.73
CA ALA A 362 -4.11 -19.82 7.15
C ALA A 362 -4.89 -20.35 8.36
N GLN A 363 -5.56 -19.46 9.11
CA GLN A 363 -6.39 -19.83 10.25
C GLN A 363 -7.87 -19.99 9.90
N GLU A 364 -8.25 -19.69 8.65
CA GLU A 364 -9.61 -19.88 8.15
C GLU A 364 -9.87 -21.36 7.83
N PRO A 365 -11.11 -21.87 8.07
CA PRO A 365 -11.45 -23.25 7.75
C PRO A 365 -11.32 -23.59 6.25
N ASP A 366 -11.60 -22.60 5.38
CA ASP A 366 -11.39 -22.71 3.93
C ASP A 366 -10.74 -21.41 3.41
N PRO A 367 -9.40 -21.37 3.28
CA PRO A 367 -8.68 -20.22 2.72
C PRO A 367 -9.07 -19.88 1.29
N THR A 368 -9.69 -20.82 0.53
CA THR A 368 -10.16 -20.59 -0.84
C THR A 368 -11.51 -19.89 -0.91
N ARG A 369 -12.16 -19.64 0.23
CA ARG A 369 -13.47 -18.98 0.32
C ARG A 369 -13.52 -17.98 1.49
N ALA A 370 -12.38 -17.40 1.84
CA ALA A 370 -12.27 -16.49 2.98
C ALA A 370 -12.63 -15.04 2.60
N VAL A 371 -12.92 -14.24 3.63
CA VAL A 371 -12.95 -12.78 3.59
C VAL A 371 -12.17 -12.32 4.81
N ILE A 372 -11.04 -11.64 4.58
CA ILE A 372 -10.18 -11.15 5.65
C ILE A 372 -10.23 -9.63 5.68
N GLY A 373 -10.48 -9.08 6.86
CA GLY A 373 -10.39 -7.67 7.13
C GLY A 373 -8.94 -7.21 7.23
N LEU A 374 -8.63 -6.09 6.60
CA LEU A 374 -7.39 -5.35 6.80
C LEU A 374 -7.74 -4.19 7.74
N LYS A 375 -7.18 -4.20 8.95
CA LYS A 375 -7.51 -3.24 10.00
C LYS A 375 -7.42 -1.81 9.47
N ASN A 376 -8.51 -1.04 9.61
CA ASN A 376 -8.60 0.36 9.19
C ASN A 376 -8.39 0.62 7.68
N HIS A 377 -8.53 -0.40 6.82
CA HIS A 377 -8.26 -0.29 5.38
C HIS A 377 -9.40 -0.85 4.51
N GLY A 378 -9.73 -2.14 4.63
CA GLY A 378 -10.68 -2.79 3.71
C GLY A 378 -10.76 -4.29 3.90
N VAL A 379 -11.09 -5.03 2.84
CA VAL A 379 -11.12 -6.49 2.85
C VAL A 379 -10.35 -7.09 1.69
N THR A 380 -9.70 -8.23 1.95
CA THR A 380 -9.12 -9.13 0.96
C THR A 380 -9.95 -10.40 0.92
N ILE A 381 -10.50 -10.71 -0.25
CA ILE A 381 -11.47 -11.78 -0.47
C ILE A 381 -10.85 -12.80 -1.43
N THR A 382 -10.83 -14.07 -1.03
CA THR A 382 -10.21 -15.15 -1.80
C THR A 382 -11.26 -16.09 -2.38
N GLY A 383 -10.99 -16.66 -3.55
CA GLY A 383 -11.93 -17.51 -4.27
C GLY A 383 -11.25 -18.50 -5.17
N ARG A 384 -12.02 -19.46 -5.68
CA ARG A 384 -11.56 -20.32 -6.78
C ARG A 384 -11.60 -19.61 -8.13
N SER A 385 -12.49 -18.62 -8.26
CA SER A 385 -12.64 -17.79 -9.45
C SER A 385 -13.22 -16.43 -9.05
N MET A 386 -13.06 -15.43 -9.92
CA MET A 386 -13.60 -14.10 -9.64
C MET A 386 -15.13 -14.09 -9.59
N ASP A 387 -15.77 -14.89 -10.46
CA ASP A 387 -17.23 -14.96 -10.52
C ASP A 387 -17.81 -15.56 -9.22
N GLU A 388 -17.16 -16.59 -8.67
CA GLU A 388 -17.54 -17.18 -7.38
C GLU A 388 -17.41 -16.18 -6.22
N ILE A 389 -16.32 -15.39 -6.20
CA ILE A 389 -16.13 -14.34 -5.19
C ILE A 389 -17.29 -13.36 -5.23
N LEU A 390 -17.60 -12.83 -6.42
CA LEU A 390 -18.60 -11.77 -6.58
C LEU A 390 -20.02 -12.26 -6.28
N GLU A 391 -20.36 -13.51 -6.61
CA GLU A 391 -21.62 -14.13 -6.18
C GLU A 391 -21.69 -14.30 -4.67
N ARG A 392 -20.57 -14.67 -4.03
CA ARG A 392 -20.53 -14.94 -2.59
C ARG A 392 -20.67 -13.67 -1.74
N ILE A 393 -20.13 -12.54 -2.19
CA ILE A 393 -20.12 -11.27 -1.44
C ILE A 393 -21.30 -10.35 -1.79
N ASP A 394 -22.09 -10.69 -2.81
CA ASP A 394 -23.22 -9.87 -3.27
C ASP A 394 -24.19 -9.54 -2.12
N GLY A 395 -24.49 -8.26 -1.95
CA GLY A 395 -25.36 -7.75 -0.88
C GLY A 395 -24.81 -7.85 0.56
N LYS A 396 -23.56 -8.29 0.76
CA LYS A 396 -22.95 -8.47 2.10
C LYS A 396 -21.93 -7.41 2.48
N LEU A 397 -21.45 -6.64 1.51
CA LEU A 397 -20.45 -5.60 1.75
C LEU A 397 -21.08 -4.30 2.23
N ILE A 398 -20.51 -3.76 3.30
CA ILE A 398 -20.85 -2.47 3.89
C ILE A 398 -19.84 -1.44 3.35
N PRO A 399 -20.26 -0.33 2.75
CA PRO A 399 -19.37 0.70 2.18
C PRO A 399 -18.72 1.59 3.26
N GLN A 400 -18.41 1.00 4.41
CA GLN A 400 -17.77 1.64 5.55
C GLN A 400 -16.88 0.61 6.25
N VAL A 401 -15.64 1.01 6.53
CA VAL A 401 -14.68 0.20 7.30
C VAL A 401 -14.83 0.52 8.79
N PRO A 402 -15.01 -0.46 9.68
CA PRO A 402 -15.00 -0.25 11.11
C PRO A 402 -13.64 0.26 11.57
N MET A 403 -13.68 1.27 12.43
CA MET A 403 -12.51 1.91 12.99
C MET A 403 -12.41 1.51 14.47
N ALA A 404 -11.51 0.58 14.81
CA ALA A 404 -11.29 0.10 16.19
C ALA A 404 -9.85 -0.32 16.44
#